data_AF-A0A4Q3SSX2-F1
#
_entry.id   AF-A0A4Q3SSX2-F1
#
_cell.length_a   1.000
_cell.length_b   1.000
_cell.length_c   1.000
_cell.angle_alpha   90.00
_cell.angle_beta   90.00
_cell.angle_gamma   90.00
#
_symmetry.space_group_name_H-M   'P 1'
#
loop_
_entity.id
_entity.type
_entity.pdbx_description
1 polymer ?
#
loop_
_entity_poly.entity_id
_entity_poly.type
_entity_poly.pdbx_seq_one_letter_code
_entity_poly.pdbx_strand_id
1 'polypeptide(L)'
;MKTLIIAAASAATVAAFAPAVASAQVSNVTGYGSVGYSHHDLEGADVGAIQGRLGARFGQYVGVEGEIGLGVLKDNLSVGGVDGEAKMNYSAAAYAVGFLPVGEKADLYVSGESWNYGAGGQYLFDGKNGVRADYTRHDFTDGGGKADVYSVGYVHKF
;
A
#
# COMPACT_ATOMS: atom_id res chain seq x y z
N MET A 1 0.96 13.68 -29.28
CA MET A 1 1.64 13.33 -28.02
C MET A 1 1.04 12.01 -27.55
N LYS A 2 1.84 10.98 -27.33
CA LYS A 2 1.37 9.67 -26.88
C LYS A 2 1.55 9.61 -25.35
N THR A 3 0.46 9.69 -24.61
CA THR A 3 0.45 9.57 -23.14
C THR A 3 0.53 8.08 -22.78
N LEU A 4 1.50 7.71 -21.95
CA LEU A 4 1.55 6.37 -21.37
C LEU A 4 0.67 6.37 -20.11
N ILE A 5 -0.41 5.59 -20.13
CA ILE A 5 -1.32 5.44 -18.99
C ILE A 5 -0.89 4.22 -18.19
N ILE A 6 -0.47 4.43 -16.95
CA ILE A 6 -0.15 3.36 -16.01
C ILE A 6 -1.39 3.11 -15.15
N ALA A 7 -1.95 1.91 -15.24
CA ALA A 7 -3.01 1.40 -14.39
C ALA A 7 -2.55 0.08 -13.78
N ALA A 8 -2.49 0.02 -12.45
CA ALA A 8 -2.16 -1.18 -11.70
C ALA A 8 -3.42 -1.69 -11.00
N ALA A 9 -3.84 -2.91 -11.35
CA ALA A 9 -4.94 -3.62 -10.71
C ALA A 9 -4.52 -5.08 -10.53
N SER A 10 -4.46 -5.54 -9.29
CA SER A 10 -4.20 -6.94 -8.96
C SER A 10 -5.15 -7.41 -7.85
N ALA A 11 -5.37 -8.72 -7.76
CA ALA A 11 -6.26 -9.34 -6.79
C ALA A 11 -5.48 -10.29 -5.87
N ALA A 12 -5.74 -10.21 -4.57
CA ALA A 12 -5.07 -11.02 -3.55
C ALA A 12 -5.43 -12.51 -3.60
N THR A 13 -4.42 -13.37 -3.49
CA THR A 13 -4.56 -14.79 -3.15
C THR A 13 -4.13 -15.02 -1.69
N VAL A 14 -5.06 -15.38 -0.81
CA VAL A 14 -4.81 -15.59 0.63
C VAL A 14 -4.35 -17.02 0.87
N ALA A 15 -3.04 -17.28 0.90
CA ALA A 15 -2.49 -18.63 1.13
C ALA A 15 -1.50 -18.78 2.31
N ALA A 16 -0.99 -17.70 2.91
CA ALA A 16 0.19 -17.79 3.78
C ALA A 16 -0.05 -17.79 5.31
N PHE A 17 -1.27 -17.57 5.82
CA PHE A 17 -1.49 -17.38 7.27
C PHE A 17 -2.12 -18.58 8.01
N ALA A 18 -2.33 -19.71 7.33
CA ALA A 18 -3.11 -20.84 7.85
C ALA A 18 -2.71 -21.39 9.24
N PRO A 19 -1.42 -21.49 9.66
CA PRO A 19 -1.10 -22.12 10.93
C PRO A 19 -1.42 -21.29 12.18
N ALA A 20 -1.48 -19.95 12.08
CA ALA A 20 -1.65 -19.08 13.25
C ALA A 20 -3.12 -18.69 13.53
N VAL A 21 -4.02 -18.87 12.55
CA VAL A 21 -5.45 -18.53 12.69
C VAL A 21 -6.26 -19.69 13.29
N ALA A 22 -5.72 -20.91 13.29
CA ALA A 22 -6.42 -22.11 13.75
C ALA A 22 -6.70 -22.17 15.27
N SER A 23 -6.11 -21.27 16.07
CA SER A 23 -6.25 -21.28 17.54
C SER A 23 -6.64 -19.94 18.17
N ALA A 24 -6.74 -18.85 17.40
CA ALA A 24 -7.13 -17.55 17.94
C ALA A 24 -8.66 -17.41 17.88
N GLN A 25 -9.31 -17.47 19.04
CA GLN A 25 -10.67 -16.96 19.20
C GLN A 25 -10.66 -15.51 18.69
N VAL A 26 -11.33 -15.23 17.55
CA VAL A 26 -11.39 -13.89 16.95
C VAL A 26 -12.27 -13.02 17.84
N SER A 27 -11.70 -12.54 18.95
CA SER A 27 -12.48 -11.85 19.98
C SER A 27 -12.78 -10.40 19.61
N ASN A 28 -12.05 -9.79 18.66
CA ASN A 28 -12.30 -8.42 18.22
C ASN A 28 -11.93 -8.25 16.73
N VAL A 29 -12.81 -7.59 15.97
CA VAL A 29 -12.50 -7.02 14.65
C VAL A 29 -12.38 -5.52 14.83
N THR A 30 -11.33 -4.90 14.30
CA THR A 30 -11.20 -3.44 14.34
C THR A 30 -10.99 -2.87 12.95
N GLY A 31 -11.77 -1.85 12.62
CA GLY A 31 -11.65 -1.13 11.36
C GLY A 31 -10.59 -0.05 11.44
N TYR A 32 -9.96 0.23 10.30
CA TYR A 32 -9.10 1.41 10.17
C TYR A 32 -9.14 1.93 8.75
N GLY A 33 -8.90 3.23 8.61
CA GLY A 33 -8.78 3.92 7.35
C GLY A 33 -7.59 4.87 7.35
N SER A 34 -7.03 5.12 6.18
CA SER A 34 -5.95 6.11 6.04
C SER A 34 -6.09 6.92 4.76
N VAL A 35 -5.55 8.13 4.79
CA VAL A 35 -5.37 8.98 3.62
C VAL A 35 -3.95 9.53 3.65
N GLY A 36 -3.28 9.55 2.51
CA GLY A 36 -1.88 9.93 2.45
C GLY A 36 -1.41 10.27 1.05
N TYR A 37 -0.11 10.54 0.97
CA TYR A 37 0.61 10.75 -0.27
C TYR A 37 1.55 9.56 -0.51
N SER A 38 1.65 9.11 -1.76
CA SER A 38 2.67 8.14 -2.19
C SER A 38 3.50 8.67 -3.34
N HIS A 39 4.78 8.34 -3.30
CA HIS A 39 5.74 8.54 -4.36
C HIS A 39 6.12 7.19 -4.95
N HIS A 40 6.04 7.05 -6.26
CA HIS A 40 6.27 5.84 -7.02
C HIS A 40 7.49 6.07 -7.90
N ASP A 41 8.59 5.41 -7.56
CA ASP A 41 9.82 5.38 -8.34
C ASP A 41 9.72 4.20 -9.32
N LEU A 42 9.56 4.52 -10.61
CA LEU A 42 9.53 3.57 -11.71
C LEU A 42 10.83 3.69 -12.50
N GLU A 43 11.29 2.62 -13.16
CA GLU A 43 12.47 2.65 -14.05
C GLU A 43 12.33 3.73 -15.15
N GLY A 44 12.78 4.96 -14.84
CA GLY A 44 12.77 6.14 -15.71
C GLY A 44 11.70 7.20 -15.44
N ALA A 45 10.79 7.06 -14.46
CA ALA A 45 9.80 8.09 -14.15
C ALA A 45 9.38 8.10 -12.68
N ASP A 46 9.26 9.30 -12.12
CA ASP A 46 8.74 9.50 -10.78
C ASP A 46 7.31 10.04 -10.82
N VAL A 47 6.35 9.32 -10.23
CA VAL A 47 4.97 9.80 -10.14
C VAL A 47 4.48 9.84 -8.70
N GLY A 48 3.52 10.74 -8.44
CA GLY A 48 2.94 10.96 -7.12
C GLY A 48 1.45 10.67 -7.12
N ALA A 49 0.93 10.09 -6.04
CA ALA A 49 -0.49 9.80 -5.81
C ALA A 49 -0.99 10.38 -4.50
N ILE A 50 -2.28 10.73 -4.47
CA ILE A 50 -3.04 10.73 -3.22
C ILE A 50 -3.66 9.35 -3.09
N GLN A 51 -3.45 8.70 -1.94
CA GLN A 51 -3.95 7.36 -1.66
C GLN A 51 -4.93 7.34 -0.51
N GLY A 52 -5.92 6.46 -0.60
CA GLY A 52 -6.83 6.09 0.48
C GLY A 52 -6.76 4.59 0.73
N ARG A 53 -6.75 4.18 2.00
CA ARG A 53 -6.79 2.76 2.39
C ARG A 53 -7.89 2.49 3.40
N LEU A 54 -8.50 1.31 3.31
CA LEU A 54 -9.48 0.81 4.27
C LEU A 54 -9.14 -0.64 4.62
N GLY A 55 -9.09 -0.96 5.91
CA GLY A 55 -8.72 -2.28 6.37
C GLY A 55 -9.49 -2.76 7.59
N ALA A 56 -9.43 -4.06 7.81
CA ALA A 56 -9.98 -4.75 8.96
C ALA A 56 -8.89 -5.62 9.59
N ARG A 57 -8.66 -5.44 10.90
CA ARG A 57 -7.74 -6.25 11.71
C ARG A 57 -8.56 -7.27 12.51
N PHE A 58 -8.20 -8.54 12.39
CA PHE A 58 -8.80 -9.66 13.11
C PHE A 58 -7.89 -10.08 14.26
N GLY A 59 -8.31 -9.75 15.48
CA GLY A 59 -7.47 -9.91 16.66
C GLY A 59 -6.27 -8.96 16.66
N GLN A 60 -5.12 -9.45 17.09
CA GLN A 60 -3.93 -8.63 17.28
C GLN A 60 -2.90 -8.72 16.14
N TYR A 61 -2.91 -9.77 15.31
CA TYR A 61 -1.77 -10.03 14.41
C TYR A 61 -2.09 -10.02 12.93
N VAL A 62 -3.35 -10.18 12.53
CA VAL A 62 -3.69 -10.37 11.11
C VAL A 62 -4.79 -9.42 10.67
N GLY A 63 -4.79 -9.05 9.40
CA GLY A 63 -5.81 -8.22 8.80
C GLY A 63 -5.79 -8.26 7.28
N VAL A 64 -6.72 -7.51 6.70
CA VAL A 64 -6.77 -7.22 5.27
C VAL A 64 -6.85 -5.72 5.07
N GLU A 65 -6.27 -5.21 3.99
CA GLU A 65 -6.27 -3.79 3.62
C GLU A 65 -6.54 -3.65 2.13
N GLY A 66 -7.52 -2.84 1.75
CA GLY A 66 -7.69 -2.37 0.37
C GLY A 66 -7.10 -0.97 0.22
N GLU A 67 -6.43 -0.73 -0.90
CA GLU A 67 -5.85 0.57 -1.28
C GLU A 67 -6.41 1.03 -2.62
N ILE A 68 -6.67 2.34 -2.72
CA ILE A 68 -6.88 3.05 -3.97
C ILE A 68 -5.98 4.29 -4.03
N GLY A 69 -5.43 4.60 -5.19
CA GLY A 69 -4.61 5.79 -5.43
C GLY A 69 -5.05 6.56 -6.67
N LEU A 70 -4.94 7.88 -6.62
CA LEU A 70 -5.22 8.78 -7.74
C LEU A 70 -3.96 9.62 -8.01
N GLY A 71 -3.45 9.59 -9.24
CA GLY A 71 -2.21 10.28 -9.58
C GLY A 71 -2.36 11.81 -9.61
N VAL A 72 -1.45 12.50 -8.93
CA VAL A 72 -1.43 13.96 -8.76
C VAL A 72 -0.16 14.63 -9.30
N LEU A 73 0.97 13.91 -9.42
CA LEU A 73 2.20 14.43 -10.05
C LEU A 73 2.46 13.78 -11.41
N LYS A 74 3.15 14.51 -12.29
CA LYS A 74 3.55 14.11 -13.65
C LYS A 74 5.05 14.32 -13.80
N ASP A 75 5.72 13.46 -14.57
CA ASP A 75 7.13 13.65 -14.91
C ASP A 75 7.40 13.49 -16.41
N ASN A 76 8.44 14.17 -16.90
CA ASN A 76 8.84 14.24 -18.30
C ASN A 76 9.98 13.24 -18.56
N LEU A 77 9.70 12.20 -19.34
CA LEU A 77 10.68 11.22 -19.80
C LEU A 77 11.29 11.65 -21.15
N SER A 78 12.61 11.61 -21.27
CA SER A 78 13.30 11.65 -22.55
C SER A 78 14.04 10.33 -22.76
N VAL A 79 13.48 9.43 -23.58
CA VAL A 79 14.11 8.15 -23.95
C VAL A 79 14.46 8.18 -25.44
N GLY A 80 15.74 8.14 -25.76
CA GLY A 80 16.22 8.09 -27.15
C GLY A 80 15.94 9.35 -27.99
N GLY A 81 15.75 10.52 -27.35
CA GLY A 81 15.49 11.80 -28.03
C GLY A 81 14.01 12.03 -28.37
N VAL A 82 13.09 11.24 -27.81
CA VAL A 82 11.65 11.42 -27.92
C VAL A 82 11.08 11.76 -26.54
N ASP A 83 10.41 12.91 -26.43
CA ASP A 83 9.72 13.34 -25.22
C ASP A 83 8.43 12.54 -25.00
N GLY A 84 8.25 12.00 -23.79
CA GLY A 84 7.05 11.29 -23.34
C GLY A 84 6.62 11.72 -21.95
N GLU A 85 5.32 11.74 -21.68
CA GLU A 85 4.78 12.00 -20.33
C GLU A 85 4.31 10.69 -19.70
N ALA A 86 4.82 10.38 -18.51
CA ALA A 86 4.30 9.31 -17.66
C ALA A 86 3.35 9.92 -16.61
N LYS A 87 2.11 9.42 -16.57
CA LYS A 87 1.12 9.83 -15.56
C LYS A 87 0.37 8.60 -15.06
N MET A 88 0.35 8.44 -13.74
CA MET A 88 -0.58 7.51 -13.11
C MET A 88 -2.00 8.09 -13.12
N ASN A 89 -2.97 7.32 -13.61
CA ASN A 89 -4.38 7.73 -13.55
C ASN A 89 -5.02 7.27 -12.24
N TYR A 90 -4.95 5.96 -11.97
CA TYR A 90 -5.38 5.38 -10.72
C TYR A 90 -4.61 4.09 -10.42
N SER A 91 -4.55 3.71 -9.16
CA SER A 91 -4.09 2.41 -8.68
C SER A 91 -5.15 1.79 -7.77
N ALA A 92 -5.20 0.46 -7.74
CA ALA A 92 -5.99 -0.29 -6.77
C ALA A 92 -5.25 -1.58 -6.38
N ALA A 93 -5.20 -1.88 -5.08
CA ALA A 93 -4.53 -3.06 -4.54
C ALA A 93 -5.27 -3.61 -3.32
N ALA A 94 -5.00 -4.88 -2.99
CA ALA A 94 -5.57 -5.53 -1.81
C ALA A 94 -4.52 -6.42 -1.13
N TYR A 95 -4.28 -6.20 0.15
CA TYR A 95 -3.21 -6.84 0.89
C TYR A 95 -3.75 -7.74 2.01
N ALA A 96 -3.06 -8.85 2.24
CA ALA A 96 -3.06 -9.48 3.55
C ALA A 96 -1.99 -8.78 4.42
N VAL A 97 -2.32 -8.50 5.68
CA VAL A 97 -1.47 -7.69 6.57
C VAL A 97 -1.17 -8.45 7.86
N GLY A 98 0.12 -8.49 8.22
CA GLY A 98 0.60 -8.97 9.51
C GLY A 98 1.02 -7.80 10.40
N PHE A 99 0.50 -7.71 11.62
CA PHE A 99 0.79 -6.66 12.60
C PHE A 99 1.64 -7.19 13.75
N LEU A 100 2.63 -6.40 14.18
CA LEU A 100 3.44 -6.61 15.36
C LEU A 100 3.31 -5.40 16.31
N PRO A 101 2.56 -5.52 17.41
CA PRO A 101 2.48 -4.48 18.43
C PRO A 101 3.84 -4.29 19.11
N VAL A 102 4.41 -3.09 18.99
CA VAL A 102 5.67 -2.73 19.66
C VAL A 102 5.45 -1.75 20.82
N GLY A 103 4.21 -1.32 21.03
CA GLY A 103 3.74 -0.57 22.18
C GLY A 103 2.22 -0.37 22.14
N GLU A 104 1.64 0.25 23.17
CA GLU A 104 0.18 0.48 23.24
C GLU A 104 -0.36 1.35 22.09
N LYS A 105 0.52 2.15 21.49
CA LYS A 105 0.22 3.16 20.46
C LYS A 105 1.01 2.95 19.17
N ALA A 106 1.79 1.88 19.07
CA ALA A 106 2.74 1.68 17.99
C ALA A 106 2.68 0.25 17.47
N ASP A 107 2.49 0.12 16.16
CA ASP A 107 2.51 -1.15 15.43
C ASP A 107 3.57 -1.07 14.32
N LEU A 108 4.28 -2.18 14.11
CA LEU A 108 4.96 -2.49 12.85
C LEU A 108 4.06 -3.42 12.03
N TYR A 109 4.14 -3.36 10.71
CA TYR A 109 3.38 -4.26 9.86
C TYR A 109 4.12 -4.66 8.58
N VAL A 110 3.69 -5.79 8.04
CA VAL A 110 4.06 -6.28 6.71
C VAL A 110 2.80 -6.53 5.90
N SER A 111 2.84 -6.25 4.61
CA SER A 111 1.76 -6.47 3.66
C SER A 111 2.25 -7.27 2.46
N GLY A 112 1.36 -8.02 1.82
CA GLY A 112 1.69 -8.74 0.60
C GLY A 112 0.49 -9.10 -0.26
N GLU A 113 0.72 -9.16 -1.58
CA GLU A 113 -0.27 -9.52 -2.60
C GLU A 113 0.40 -10.08 -3.86
N SER A 114 0.16 -11.36 -4.20
CA SER A 114 0.61 -12.11 -5.39
C SER A 114 2.15 -12.14 -5.65
N TRP A 115 2.78 -10.97 -5.69
CA TRP A 115 4.21 -10.70 -5.90
C TRP A 115 4.65 -9.35 -5.29
N ASN A 116 3.72 -8.46 -4.93
CA ASN A 116 4.00 -7.21 -4.21
C ASN A 116 4.16 -7.47 -2.72
N TYR A 117 5.09 -6.78 -2.07
CA TYR A 117 5.26 -6.85 -0.62
C TYR A 117 5.73 -5.51 -0.06
N GLY A 118 5.31 -5.23 1.17
CA GLY A 118 5.62 -3.98 1.84
C GLY A 118 5.82 -4.13 3.33
N ALA A 119 6.45 -3.13 3.92
CA ALA A 119 6.63 -3.01 5.35
C ALA A 119 6.41 -1.56 5.78
N GLY A 120 5.89 -1.37 6.97
CA GLY A 120 5.60 -0.05 7.49
C GLY A 120 5.44 -0.01 9.00
N GLY A 121 5.22 1.20 9.49
CA GLY A 121 4.96 1.46 10.88
C GLY A 121 3.91 2.55 11.04
N GLN A 122 3.19 2.50 12.14
CA GLN A 122 2.24 3.53 12.52
C GLN A 122 2.37 3.91 13.98
N TYR A 123 2.08 5.17 14.28
CA TYR A 123 2.00 5.70 15.64
C TYR A 123 0.68 6.42 15.86
N LEU A 124 -0.10 5.96 16.84
CA LEU A 124 -1.40 6.48 17.22
C LEU A 124 -1.27 7.43 18.41
N PHE A 125 -1.50 8.72 18.20
CA PHE A 125 -1.34 9.76 19.22
C PHE A 125 -2.29 9.54 20.42
N ASP A 126 -3.53 9.13 20.15
CA ASP A 126 -4.62 8.96 21.11
C ASP A 126 -5.25 7.56 21.10
N GLY A 127 -4.58 6.59 20.46
CA GLY A 127 -5.10 5.23 20.29
C GLY A 127 -6.12 5.07 19.15
N LYS A 128 -6.53 6.15 18.48
CA LYS A 128 -7.40 6.13 17.30
C LYS A 128 -6.79 6.82 16.09
N ASN A 129 -6.20 7.99 16.29
CA ASN A 129 -5.68 8.88 15.27
C ASN A 129 -4.15 8.84 15.27
N GLY A 130 -3.53 8.83 14.10
CA GLY A 130 -2.08 8.66 14.00
C GLY A 130 -1.48 9.00 12.66
N VAL A 131 -0.19 8.71 12.55
CA VAL A 131 0.56 8.73 11.29
C VAL A 131 1.01 7.33 10.92
N ARG A 132 1.05 7.03 9.63
CA ARG A 132 1.65 5.83 9.05
C ARG A 132 2.70 6.20 8.02
N ALA A 133 3.72 5.36 7.90
CA ALA A 133 4.65 5.38 6.80
C ALA A 133 4.95 3.95 6.35
N ASP A 134 4.99 3.71 5.05
CA ASP A 134 5.32 2.41 4.48
C ASP A 134 6.13 2.50 3.19
N TYR A 135 6.85 1.42 2.94
CA TYR A 135 7.50 1.12 1.69
C TYR A 135 6.86 -0.14 1.10
N THR A 136 6.49 -0.10 -0.17
CA THR A 136 5.94 -1.24 -0.91
C THR A 136 6.71 -1.42 -2.20
N ARG A 137 7.19 -2.63 -2.43
CA ARG A 137 7.77 -3.03 -3.71
C ARG A 137 6.69 -3.65 -4.57
N HIS A 138 6.53 -3.10 -5.76
CA HIS A 138 5.62 -3.61 -6.77
C HIS A 138 6.36 -4.30 -7.92
N ASP A 139 5.95 -5.53 -8.25
CA ASP A 139 6.50 -6.32 -9.36
C ASP A 139 5.38 -6.65 -10.38
N PHE A 140 5.04 -5.73 -11.27
CA PHE A 140 3.88 -5.89 -12.15
C PHE A 140 4.00 -7.13 -13.07
N THR A 141 2.94 -7.94 -13.16
CA THR A 141 2.83 -9.01 -14.17
C THR A 141 2.82 -8.45 -15.61
N ASP A 142 3.23 -9.28 -16.58
CA ASP A 142 3.27 -8.96 -18.02
C ASP A 142 4.31 -7.92 -18.47
N GLY A 143 5.43 -7.78 -17.74
CA GLY A 143 6.56 -6.94 -18.16
C GLY A 143 6.35 -5.45 -17.91
N GLY A 144 5.41 -5.08 -17.04
CA GLY A 144 5.07 -3.70 -16.65
C GLY A 144 6.12 -2.96 -15.81
N GLY A 145 7.30 -3.56 -15.58
CA GLY A 145 8.39 -2.99 -14.79
C GLY A 145 8.26 -3.25 -13.29
N LYS A 146 9.13 -2.60 -12.52
CA LYS A 146 9.16 -2.62 -11.06
C LYS A 146 8.89 -1.21 -10.56
N ALA A 147 8.20 -1.09 -9.42
CA ALA A 147 8.05 0.20 -8.76
C ALA A 147 8.36 0.09 -7.27
N ASP A 148 9.13 1.04 -6.77
CA ASP A 148 9.37 1.24 -5.36
C ASP A 148 8.48 2.39 -4.88
N VAL A 149 7.56 2.08 -3.95
CA VAL A 149 6.55 3.03 -3.50
C VAL A 149 6.79 3.40 -2.04
N TYR A 150 6.95 4.70 -1.79
CA TYR A 150 7.08 5.25 -0.45
C TYR A 150 5.83 6.07 -0.12
N SER A 151 5.21 5.82 1.02
CA SER A 151 3.99 6.53 1.42
C SER A 151 4.06 7.06 2.85
N VAL A 152 3.37 8.19 3.07
CA VAL A 152 3.13 8.76 4.39
C VAL A 152 1.69 9.26 4.44
N GLY A 153 1.03 9.07 5.59
CA GLY A 153 -0.36 9.47 5.71
C GLY A 153 -0.88 9.53 7.14
N TYR A 154 -2.10 10.03 7.23
CA TYR A 154 -2.90 10.00 8.44
C TYR A 154 -3.67 8.68 8.52
N VAL A 155 -3.77 8.09 9.71
CA VAL A 155 -4.55 6.87 9.98
C VAL A 155 -5.58 7.10 11.10
N HIS A 156 -6.76 6.52 10.93
CA HIS A 156 -7.85 6.52 11.90
C HIS A 156 -8.36 5.09 12.14
N LYS A 157 -8.48 4.70 13.41
CA LYS A 157 -8.99 3.40 13.88
C LYS A 157 -10.40 3.57 14.48
N PHE A 158 -11.34 2.71 14.10
CA PHE A 158 -12.76 2.78 14.49
C PHE A 158 -13.37 1.41 14.83
#